data_AF-A0A4U5MYB5-F1
#
_entry.id   AF-A0A4U5MYB5-F1
#
_cell.length_a   1.000
_cell.length_b   1.000
_cell.length_c   1.000
_cell.angle_alpha   90.00
_cell.angle_beta   90.00
_cell.angle_gamma   90.00
#
_symmetry.space_group_name_H-M   'P 1'
#
loop_
_entity.id
_entity.type
_entity.pdbx_description
1 polymer ?
#
loop_
_entity_poly.entity_id
_entity_poly.type
_entity_poly.pdbx_seq_one_letter_code
_entity_poly.pdbx_strand_id
1 'polypeptide(L)'
;MASSQSQNSNFQDFLPLMANKLGGDGLIGELCNGFNLLMDGEKGVITFDSLKKNSALLGLQDLSDDDFKELSPELMEESQFLLEEALLQEFNDSC
;
A
#
# COMPACT_ATOMS: atom_id res chain seq x y z
N MET A 1 -32.97 -8.04 7.86
CA MET A 1 -32.15 -8.77 6.87
C MET A 1 -30.74 -8.24 6.99
N ALA A 2 -29.77 -9.15 7.06
CA ALA A 2 -28.40 -8.87 7.47
C ALA A 2 -27.70 -7.89 6.53
N SER A 3 -27.10 -6.84 7.11
CA SER A 3 -26.13 -6.00 6.43
C SER A 3 -24.83 -6.79 6.35
N SER A 4 -24.50 -7.30 5.17
CA SER A 4 -23.20 -7.86 4.88
C SER A 4 -22.16 -6.76 5.07
N GLN A 5 -21.46 -6.78 6.20
CA GLN A 5 -20.22 -6.02 6.39
C GLN A 5 -19.21 -6.62 5.41
N SER A 6 -19.09 -5.97 4.25
CA SER A 6 -17.83 -5.96 3.52
C SER A 6 -16.76 -5.60 4.55
N GLN A 7 -15.92 -6.57 4.88
CA GLN A 7 -14.69 -6.35 5.64
C GLN A 7 -13.77 -5.58 4.71
N ASN A 8 -14.08 -4.30 4.56
CA ASN A 8 -13.23 -3.33 3.93
C ASN A 8 -12.01 -3.27 4.84
N SER A 9 -10.90 -3.89 4.39
CA SER A 9 -9.57 -3.76 4.97
C SER A 9 -9.16 -2.29 4.86
N ASN A 10 -9.82 -1.43 5.64
CA ASN A 10 -9.65 0.00 5.59
C ASN A 10 -8.22 0.27 6.01
N PHE A 11 -7.42 0.73 5.05
CA PHE A 11 -6.08 1.22 5.32
C PHE A 11 -6.16 2.23 6.47
N GLN A 12 -5.50 1.92 7.57
CA GLN A 12 -5.54 2.73 8.76
C GLN A 12 -4.34 3.66 8.69
N ASP A 13 -4.58 4.93 8.38
CA ASP A 13 -3.51 5.89 8.17
C ASP A 13 -2.82 6.25 9.49
N PHE A 14 -1.59 5.77 9.65
CA PHE A 14 -0.72 6.08 10.78
C PHE A 14 0.35 7.13 10.43
N LEU A 15 0.38 7.65 9.20
CA LEU A 15 1.35 8.66 8.79
C LEU A 15 1.31 9.92 9.67
N PRO A 16 0.15 10.47 10.07
CA PRO A 16 0.10 11.64 10.96
C PRO A 16 0.77 11.36 12.31
N LEU A 17 0.57 10.17 12.87
CA LEU A 17 1.13 9.78 14.15
C LEU A 17 2.64 9.53 14.03
N MET A 18 3.10 8.91 12.95
CA MET A 18 4.52 8.70 12.68
C MET A 18 5.23 10.03 12.40
N ALA A 19 4.65 10.93 11.61
CA ALA A 19 5.17 12.27 11.36
C ALA A 19 5.28 13.09 12.66
N ASN A 20 4.30 12.98 13.56
CA ASN A 20 4.35 13.64 14.86
C ASN A 20 5.45 13.08 15.78
N LYS A 21 5.74 11.78 15.70
CA LYS A 21 6.76 11.11 16.52
C LYS A 21 8.18 11.26 15.98
N LEU A 22 8.35 11.12 14.66
CA LEU A 22 9.64 11.05 13.97
C LEU A 22 10.06 12.39 13.35
N GLY A 23 9.11 13.32 13.18
CA GLY A 23 9.28 14.49 12.31
C GLY A 23 9.10 14.14 10.83
N GLY A 24 8.97 15.15 9.97
CA GLY A 24 8.81 14.97 8.53
C GLY A 24 10.01 14.26 7.89
N ASP A 25 11.22 14.75 8.16
CA ASP A 25 12.46 14.16 7.61
C ASP A 25 12.71 12.76 8.14
N GLY A 26 12.38 12.50 9.42
CA GLY A 26 12.49 11.17 10.02
C GLY A 26 11.53 10.17 9.40
N LEU A 27 10.27 10.58 9.19
CA LEU A 27 9.29 9.74 8.49
C LEU A 27 9.74 9.43 7.06
N ILE A 28 10.20 10.43 6.31
CA ILE A 28 10.70 10.23 4.94
C ILE A 28 11.89 9.28 4.94
N GLY A 29 12.83 9.43 5.89
CA GLY A 29 13.98 8.54 6.04
C GLY A 29 13.56 7.09 6.26
N GLU A 30 12.63 6.83 7.18
CA GLU A 30 12.12 5.48 7.45
C GLU A 30 11.37 4.90 6.25
N LEU A 31 10.56 5.70 5.54
CA LEU A 31 9.89 5.28 4.31
C LEU A 31 10.88 4.91 3.21
N CYS A 32 11.93 5.70 3.02
CA CYS A 32 13.00 5.40 2.06
C CYS A 32 13.75 4.12 2.45
N ASN A 33 14.03 3.90 3.74
CA ASN A 33 14.66 2.67 4.22
C ASN A 33 13.78 1.45 3.94
N GLY A 34 12.49 1.54 4.25
CA GLY A 34 11.52 0.47 3.95
C GLY A 34 11.39 0.20 2.44
N PHE A 35 11.35 1.24 1.62
CA PHE A 35 11.32 1.11 0.16
C PHE A 35 12.58 0.41 -0.36
N ASN A 36 13.76 0.89 0.01
CA ASN A 36 15.04 0.30 -0.40
C ASN A 36 15.20 -1.16 0.05
N LEU A 37 14.62 -1.53 1.20
CA LEU A 37 14.59 -2.91 1.68
C LEU A 37 13.75 -3.83 0.78
N LEU A 38 12.64 -3.33 0.23
CA LEU A 38 11.70 -4.11 -0.58
C LEU A 38 11.95 -4.02 -2.09
N MET A 39 12.69 -3.00 -2.51
CA MET A 39 12.95 -2.67 -3.91
C MET A 39 13.86 -3.71 -4.59
N ASP A 40 13.62 -3.94 -5.87
CA ASP A 40 14.59 -4.56 -6.77
C ASP A 40 15.73 -3.57 -7.03
N GLY A 41 16.94 -3.91 -6.56
CA GLY A 41 18.11 -3.04 -6.66
C GLY A 41 18.56 -2.72 -8.08
N GLU A 42 18.21 -3.53 -9.08
CA GLU A 42 18.56 -3.26 -10.47
C GLU A 42 17.49 -2.39 -11.15
N LYS A 43 16.22 -2.64 -10.87
CA LYS A 43 15.10 -1.92 -11.51
C LYS A 43 14.74 -0.61 -10.81
N GLY A 44 15.14 -0.41 -9.56
CA GLY A 44 14.82 0.78 -8.79
C GLY A 44 13.35 0.89 -8.37
N VAL A 45 12.59 -0.21 -8.47
CA VAL A 45 11.17 -0.29 -8.10
C VAL A 45 10.89 -1.56 -7.30
N ILE A 46 9.83 -1.56 -6.50
CA ILE A 46 9.35 -2.78 -5.84
C ILE A 46 8.69 -3.65 -6.91
N THR A 47 9.22 -4.85 -7.11
CA THR A 47 8.63 -5.86 -8.00
C THR A 47 7.97 -6.94 -7.16
N PHE A 48 7.10 -7.74 -7.78
CA PHE A 48 6.51 -8.90 -7.11
C PHE A 48 7.58 -9.84 -6.54
N ASP A 49 8.63 -10.11 -7.32
CA ASP A 49 9.73 -10.99 -6.89
C ASP A 49 10.55 -10.38 -5.75
N SER A 50 10.87 -9.08 -5.82
CA SER A 50 11.62 -8.41 -4.75
C SER A 50 10.80 -8.30 -3.48
N LEU A 51 9.51 -7.99 -3.59
CA LEU A 51 8.57 -7.93 -2.48
C LEU A 51 8.42 -9.31 -1.81
N LYS A 52 8.15 -10.36 -2.59
CA LYS A 52 8.00 -11.74 -2.06
C LYS A 52 9.28 -12.24 -1.37
N LYS A 53 10.45 -11.94 -1.95
CA LYS A 53 11.73 -12.33 -1.37
C LYS A 53 12.07 -11.55 -0.10
N ASN A 54 11.84 -10.24 -0.10
CA ASN A 54 12.31 -9.35 0.96
C ASN A 54 11.28 -9.19 2.09
N SER A 55 9.99 -9.44 1.85
CA SER A 55 8.94 -9.45 2.88
C SER A 55 9.20 -10.48 3.99
N ALA A 56 9.89 -11.57 3.67
CA ALA A 56 10.35 -12.54 4.66
C ALA A 56 11.25 -11.90 5.75
N LEU A 57 12.01 -10.85 5.41
CA LEU A 57 12.86 -10.10 6.36
C LEU A 57 12.03 -9.27 7.35
N LEU A 58 10.78 -8.96 6.99
CA LEU A 58 9.81 -8.26 7.83
C LEU A 58 8.97 -9.23 8.68
N GLY A 59 9.31 -10.53 8.66
CA GLY A 59 8.55 -11.56 9.36
C GLY A 59 7.26 -11.97 8.64
N LEU A 60 7.02 -11.48 7.42
CA LEU A 60 5.84 -11.78 6.60
C LEU A 60 6.00 -13.08 5.79
N GLN A 61 6.65 -14.07 6.39
CA GLN A 61 7.00 -15.35 5.75
C GLN A 61 5.76 -16.22 5.49
N ASP A 62 4.67 -15.96 6.21
CA ASP A 62 3.42 -16.72 6.15
C ASP A 62 2.44 -16.19 5.09
N LEU A 63 2.81 -15.13 4.35
CA LEU A 63 2.02 -14.66 3.22
C LEU A 63 2.09 -15.70 2.10
N SER A 64 0.93 -16.18 1.68
CA SER A 64 0.78 -17.12 0.59
C SER A 64 0.89 -16.40 -0.76
N ASP A 65 1.12 -17.17 -1.84
CA ASP A 65 1.16 -16.61 -3.19
C ASP A 65 -0.15 -15.91 -3.59
N ASP A 66 -1.28 -16.29 -2.99
CA ASP A 66 -2.56 -15.63 -3.20
C ASP A 66 -2.66 -14.29 -2.45
N ASP A 67 -2.03 -14.15 -1.27
CA ASP A 67 -1.93 -12.86 -0.57
C ASP A 67 -1.02 -11.87 -1.32
N PHE A 68 0.00 -12.37 -2.01
CA PHE A 68 0.81 -11.54 -2.90
C PHE A 68 0.08 -11.18 -4.21
N LYS A 69 -0.85 -12.02 -4.68
CA LYS A 69 -1.71 -11.67 -5.83
C LYS A 69 -2.69 -10.56 -5.48
N GLU A 70 -3.15 -10.47 -4.24
CA GLU A 70 -3.91 -9.30 -3.78
C GLU A 70 -3.07 -8.00 -3.79
N LEU A 71 -1.74 -8.11 -3.85
CA LEU A 71 -0.79 -7.01 -4.00
C LEU A 71 -0.29 -6.85 -5.45
N SER A 72 -0.88 -7.55 -6.43
CA SER A 72 -0.41 -7.53 -7.82
C SER A 72 -0.66 -6.18 -8.51
N PRO A 73 0.14 -5.86 -9.55
CA PRO A 73 -0.07 -4.66 -10.36
C PRO A 73 -1.45 -4.56 -11.00
N GLU A 74 -2.17 -5.67 -11.23
CA GLU A 74 -3.51 -5.65 -11.82
C GLU A 74 -4.53 -4.99 -10.86
N LEU A 75 -4.39 -5.22 -9.55
CA LEU A 75 -5.20 -4.54 -8.53
C LEU A 75 -4.72 -3.10 -8.26
N MET A 76 -3.45 -2.78 -8.55
CA MET A 76 -2.96 -1.41 -8.54
C MET A 76 -3.54 -0.57 -9.70
N GLU A 77 -3.72 -1.17 -10.89
CA GLU A 77 -4.46 -0.54 -12.00
C GLU A 77 -5.94 -0.36 -11.67
N GLU A 78 -6.61 -1.37 -11.09
CA GLU A 78 -7.99 -1.23 -10.61
C GLU A 78 -8.12 -0.18 -9.50
N SER A 79 -7.15 -0.10 -8.59
CA SER A 79 -7.11 0.93 -7.54
C SER A 79 -6.93 2.32 -8.13
N GLN A 80 -6.13 2.47 -9.19
CA GLN A 80 -5.96 3.75 -9.89
C GLN A 80 -7.27 4.20 -10.55
N PHE A 81 -8.00 3.27 -11.18
CA PHE A 81 -9.31 3.54 -11.77
C PHE A 81 -10.36 3.93 -10.71
N LEU A 82 -10.42 3.21 -9.58
CA LEU A 82 -11.33 3.53 -8.47
C LEU A 82 -10.99 4.86 -7.79
N LEU A 83 -9.70 5.21 -7.69
CA LEU A 83 -9.26 6.53 -7.20
C LEU A 83 -9.69 7.65 -8.15
N GLU A 84 -9.62 7.43 -9.46
CA GLU A 84 -10.02 8.40 -10.47
C GLU A 84 -11.55 8.57 -10.50
N GLU A 85 -12.31 7.48 -10.33
CA GLU A 85 -13.76 7.50 -10.15
C GLU A 85 -14.17 8.23 -8.86
N ALA A 86 -13.52 7.95 -7.73
CA ALA A 86 -13.79 8.61 -6.46
C ALA A 86 -13.46 10.12 -6.47
N LEU A 87 -12.35 10.51 -7.12
CA LEU A 87 -11.99 11.93 -7.30
C LEU A 87 -12.98 12.66 -8.22
N LEU A 88 -13.51 12.00 -9.25
CA LEU A 88 -14.55 12.57 -10.10
C LEU A 88 -15.88 12.73 -9.36
N GLN A 89 -16.18 11.82 -8.42
CA GLN A 89 -17.39 11.87 -7.63
C GLN A 89 -17.38 13.04 -6.62
N GLU A 90 -16.25 13.33 -5.98
CA GLU A 90 -16.14 14.51 -5.09
C GLU A 90 -16.20 15.86 -5.84
N PHE A 91 -15.79 15.92 -7.11
CA PHE A 91 -15.82 17.17 -7.88
C PHE A 91 -17.18 17.52 -8.48
N ASN A 92 -18.15 16.59 -8.47
CA ASN A 92 -19.47 16.80 -9.08
C ASN A 92 -20.59 17.12 -8.06
N ASP A 93 -20.32 17.01 -6.76
CA ASP A 93 -21.22 17.44 -5.68
C ASP A 93 -21.15 18.96 -5.39
N SER A 94 -20.38 19.73 -6.18
CA SER A 94 -20.34 21.21 -6.11
C SER A 94 -21.29 21.91 -7.10
N CYS A 95 -22.27 21.21 -7.68
CA CYS A 95 -23.35 21.81 -8.49
C CYS A 95 -24.70 21.74 -7.77
#